data_AF-A0A135HYJ7-F1
#
_entry.id   AF-A0A135HYJ7-F1
#
_cell.length_a   1.000
_cell.length_b   1.000
_cell.length_c   1.000
_cell.angle_alpha   90.00
_cell.angle_beta   90.00
_cell.angle_gamma   90.00
#
_symmetry.space_group_name_H-M   'P 1'
#
loop_
_entity.id
_entity.type
_entity.pdbx_description
1 polymer ?
#
loop_
_entity_poly.entity_id
_entity_poly.type
_entity_poly.pdbx_seq_one_letter_code
_entity_poly.pdbx_strand_id
1 'polypeptide(L)'
;MISTRSNRTLEQWTEEFVRRLQKQTQADRAENIPAYNRLHKKIVEALTAIENAGSPGREVLEELMEHEMPQVRLWAAGRVIQWNPDRAIPVLGRLLIEKLPEESAPVERMSIRGTASSHLEKFFGITNFDRNELIEPLKAYGIDVPRQTERPWF
;
A
#
# COMPACT_ATOMS: atom_id res chain seq x y z
N MET A 1 -22.21 -28.84 1.23
CA MET A 1 -21.44 -27.97 0.31
C MET A 1 -20.02 -27.86 0.86
N ILE A 2 -19.08 -28.57 0.25
CA ILE A 2 -17.66 -28.50 0.63
C ILE A 2 -17.11 -27.24 0.00
N SER A 3 -16.90 -26.20 0.81
CA SER A 3 -16.13 -25.02 0.41
C SER A 3 -14.71 -25.50 0.10
N THR A 4 -14.31 -25.40 -1.16
CA THR A 4 -12.95 -25.69 -1.62
C THR A 4 -12.01 -24.69 -0.95
N ARG A 5 -11.52 -25.01 0.25
CA ARG A 5 -10.39 -24.31 0.86
C ARG A 5 -9.24 -24.43 -0.12
N SER A 6 -8.81 -23.30 -0.66
CA SER A 6 -7.59 -23.22 -1.45
C SER A 6 -6.45 -23.81 -0.63
N ASN A 7 -5.84 -24.89 -1.12
CA ASN A 7 -4.81 -25.68 -0.43
C ASN A 7 -3.42 -24.98 -0.51
N ARG A 8 -3.40 -23.66 -0.61
CA ARG A 8 -2.19 -22.88 -0.82
C ARG A 8 -1.47 -22.59 0.48
N THR A 9 -0.14 -22.68 0.45
CA THR A 9 0.72 -22.28 1.56
C THR A 9 0.77 -20.75 1.70
N LEU A 10 1.24 -20.27 2.85
CA LEU A 10 1.45 -18.82 3.07
C LEU A 10 2.45 -18.23 2.07
N GLU A 11 3.53 -18.95 1.79
CA GLU A 11 4.52 -18.59 0.77
C GLU A 11 3.87 -18.43 -0.61
N GLN A 12 3.04 -19.40 -1.02
CA GLN A 12 2.31 -19.31 -2.29
C GLN A 12 1.38 -18.10 -2.33
N TRP A 13 0.66 -17.81 -1.25
CA TRP A 13 -0.18 -16.61 -1.19
C TRP A 13 0.63 -15.32 -1.29
N THR A 14 1.81 -15.28 -0.68
CA THR A 14 2.74 -14.16 -0.70
C THR A 14 3.28 -13.90 -2.11
N GLU A 15 3.77 -14.95 -2.78
CA GLU A 15 4.21 -14.89 -4.17
C GLU A 15 3.07 -14.45 -5.09
N GLU A 16 1.86 -15.00 -4.89
CA GLU A 16 0.70 -14.61 -5.67
C GLU A 16 0.33 -13.14 -5.47
N PHE A 17 0.38 -12.65 -4.23
CA PHE A 17 0.11 -11.25 -3.89
C PHE A 17 1.06 -10.32 -4.64
N VAL A 18 2.38 -10.53 -4.52
CA VAL A 18 3.41 -9.72 -5.18
C VAL A 18 3.27 -9.78 -6.71
N ARG A 19 3.16 -11.00 -7.27
CA ARG A 19 3.02 -11.21 -8.72
C ARG A 19 1.76 -10.56 -9.27
N ARG A 20 0.64 -10.60 -8.54
CA ARG A 20 -0.63 -10.00 -8.98
C ARG A 20 -0.56 -8.48 -8.90
N LEU A 21 0.09 -7.90 -7.89
CA LEU A 21 0.36 -6.46 -7.83
C LEU A 21 1.20 -5.99 -9.02
N GLN A 22 2.28 -6.70 -9.34
CA GLN A 22 3.11 -6.38 -10.52
C GLN A 22 2.29 -6.41 -11.82
N LYS A 23 1.46 -7.44 -12.01
CA LYS A 23 0.56 -7.53 -13.17
C LYS A 23 -0.50 -6.43 -13.16
N GLN A 24 -0.98 -6.02 -11.99
CA GLN A 24 -1.97 -4.96 -11.89
C GLN A 24 -1.36 -3.63 -12.31
N THR A 25 -0.13 -3.32 -11.85
CA THR A 25 0.62 -2.14 -12.27
C THR A 25 0.86 -2.16 -13.78
N GLN A 26 1.22 -3.31 -14.37
CA GLN A 26 1.35 -3.43 -15.83
C GLN A 26 0.02 -3.20 -16.56
N ALA A 27 -1.10 -3.73 -16.03
CA ALA A 27 -2.42 -3.53 -16.61
C ALA A 27 -2.86 -2.06 -16.55
N ASP A 28 -2.56 -1.36 -15.45
CA ASP A 28 -2.83 0.07 -15.28
C ASP A 28 -2.06 0.91 -16.31
N ARG A 29 -0.75 0.63 -16.46
CA ARG A 29 0.11 1.28 -17.47
C ARG A 29 -0.33 1.02 -18.91
N ALA A 30 -0.98 -0.11 -19.16
CA ALA A 30 -1.54 -0.46 -20.46
C ALA A 30 -3.00 -0.03 -20.64
N GLU A 31 -3.54 0.78 -19.71
CA GLU A 31 -4.94 1.23 -19.68
C GLU A 31 -5.97 0.07 -19.76
N ASN A 32 -5.56 -1.13 -19.34
CA ASN A 32 -6.38 -2.33 -19.39
C ASN A 32 -7.22 -2.46 -18.12
N ILE A 33 -8.25 -1.62 -18.03
CA ILE A 33 -9.18 -1.54 -16.89
C ILE A 33 -9.80 -2.91 -16.55
N PRO A 34 -10.25 -3.75 -17.51
CA PRO A 34 -10.79 -5.07 -17.17
C PRO A 34 -9.77 -6.01 -16.54
N ALA A 35 -8.51 -5.99 -16.98
CA ALA A 35 -7.44 -6.77 -16.34
C ALA A 35 -7.11 -6.21 -14.95
N TYR A 36 -6.99 -4.89 -14.82
CA TYR A 36 -6.76 -4.21 -13.55
C TYR A 36 -7.79 -4.60 -12.49
N ASN A 37 -9.09 -4.51 -12.80
CA ASN A 37 -10.17 -4.84 -11.86
C ASN A 37 -10.19 -6.33 -11.46
N ARG A 38 -9.93 -7.23 -12.42
CA ARG A 38 -9.83 -8.67 -12.12
C ARG A 38 -8.64 -8.97 -11.22
N LEU A 39 -7.51 -8.28 -11.40
CA LEU A 39 -6.33 -8.42 -10.57
C LEU A 39 -6.55 -7.83 -9.18
N HIS A 40 -7.22 -6.68 -9.06
CA HIS A 40 -7.54 -6.06 -7.77
C HIS A 40 -8.25 -7.04 -6.83
N LYS A 41 -9.33 -7.68 -7.31
CA LYS A 41 -10.08 -8.68 -6.52
C LYS A 41 -9.18 -9.83 -6.05
N LYS A 42 -8.28 -10.29 -6.91
CA LYS A 42 -7.33 -11.38 -6.65
C LYS A 42 -6.22 -10.96 -5.68
N ILE A 43 -5.80 -9.71 -5.69
CA ILE A 43 -4.84 -9.15 -4.73
C ILE A 43 -5.47 -9.14 -3.34
N VAL A 44 -6.70 -8.63 -3.23
CA VAL A 44 -7.45 -8.61 -1.97
C VAL A 44 -7.64 -10.02 -1.43
N GLU A 45 -7.99 -10.99 -2.28
CA GLU A 45 -8.10 -12.40 -1.87
C GLU A 45 -6.80 -12.94 -1.27
N ALA A 46 -5.65 -12.71 -1.94
CA ALA A 46 -4.35 -13.17 -1.47
C ALA A 46 -3.95 -12.48 -0.15
N LEU A 47 -4.17 -11.17 -0.06
CA LEU A 47 -3.91 -10.40 1.15
C LEU A 47 -4.74 -10.89 2.34
N THR A 48 -6.04 -11.12 2.14
CA THR A 48 -6.92 -11.68 3.18
C THR A 48 -6.45 -13.08 3.60
N ALA A 49 -5.95 -13.90 2.68
CA ALA A 49 -5.41 -15.22 3.02
C ALA A 49 -4.13 -15.11 3.88
N ILE A 50 -3.24 -14.17 3.56
CA ILE A 50 -2.05 -13.84 4.37
C ILE A 50 -2.49 -13.38 5.77
N GLU A 51 -3.42 -12.42 5.87
CA GLU A 51 -3.94 -11.91 7.15
C GLU A 51 -4.54 -13.04 8.03
N ASN A 52 -5.30 -13.95 7.40
CA ASN A 52 -5.94 -15.07 8.10
C ASN A 52 -4.96 -16.16 8.55
N ALA A 53 -3.69 -16.12 8.14
CA ALA A 53 -2.66 -17.03 8.63
C ALA A 53 -2.20 -16.69 10.07
N GLY A 54 -2.66 -15.58 10.66
CA GLY A 54 -2.34 -15.21 12.04
C GLY A 54 -0.95 -14.59 12.19
N SER A 55 -0.21 -14.96 13.24
CA SER A 55 1.14 -14.40 13.50
C SER A 55 2.09 -14.56 12.30
N PRO A 56 2.21 -15.74 11.67
CA PRO A 56 3.07 -15.90 10.48
C PRO A 56 2.69 -14.97 9.34
N GLY A 57 1.39 -14.72 9.14
CA GLY A 57 0.91 -13.79 8.12
C GLY A 57 1.28 -12.34 8.41
N ARG A 58 1.26 -11.92 9.69
CA ARG A 58 1.70 -10.60 10.10
C ARG A 58 3.19 -10.41 9.88
N GLU A 59 4.01 -11.40 10.23
CA GLU A 59 5.46 -11.40 9.99
C GLU A 59 5.77 -11.20 8.50
N VAL A 60 5.09 -11.95 7.62
CA VAL A 60 5.19 -11.77 6.16
C VAL A 60 4.82 -10.34 5.73
N LEU A 61 3.71 -9.78 6.23
CA LEU A 61 3.32 -8.42 5.87
C LEU A 61 4.32 -7.38 6.38
N GLU A 62 4.93 -7.62 7.53
CA GLU A 62 5.97 -6.75 8.06
C GLU A 62 7.25 -6.79 7.21
N GLU A 63 7.64 -7.96 6.70
CA GLU A 63 8.75 -8.11 5.75
C GLU A 63 8.46 -7.45 4.40
N LEU A 64 7.23 -7.58 3.88
CA LEU A 64 6.82 -6.98 2.61
C LEU A 64 6.86 -5.44 2.61
N MET A 65 6.93 -4.79 3.78
CA MET A 65 7.14 -3.34 3.87
C MET A 65 8.53 -2.90 3.38
N GLU A 66 9.48 -3.82 3.24
CA GLU A 66 10.84 -3.57 2.75
C GLU A 66 11.01 -3.93 1.27
N HIS A 67 9.95 -4.40 0.61
CA HIS A 67 9.98 -4.81 -0.78
C HIS A 67 10.39 -3.65 -1.73
N GLU A 68 11.06 -3.96 -2.84
CA GLU A 68 11.56 -2.97 -3.80
C GLU A 68 10.42 -2.17 -4.46
N MET A 69 9.30 -2.84 -4.78
CA MET A 69 8.13 -2.22 -5.40
C MET A 69 7.33 -1.35 -4.42
N PRO A 70 7.12 -0.04 -4.71
CA PRO A 70 6.36 0.85 -3.84
C PRO A 70 4.93 0.39 -3.55
N GLN A 71 4.26 -0.24 -4.52
CA GLN A 71 2.90 -0.76 -4.34
C GLN A 71 2.87 -1.90 -3.32
N VAL A 72 3.88 -2.78 -3.30
CA VAL A 72 3.94 -3.86 -2.30
C VAL A 72 4.10 -3.26 -0.91
N ARG A 73 5.02 -2.29 -0.75
CA ARG A 73 5.22 -1.56 0.51
C ARG A 73 3.94 -0.86 0.97
N LEU A 74 3.26 -0.17 0.05
CA LEU A 74 2.02 0.55 0.32
C LEU A 74 0.94 -0.38 0.88
N TRP A 75 0.67 -1.48 0.19
CA TRP A 75 -0.37 -2.42 0.59
C TRP A 75 -0.02 -3.12 1.92
N ALA A 76 1.23 -3.52 2.09
CA ALA A 76 1.71 -4.13 3.33
C ALA A 76 1.59 -3.16 4.52
N ALA A 77 2.16 -1.95 4.40
CA ALA A 77 2.14 -0.95 5.47
C ALA A 77 0.72 -0.48 5.80
N GLY A 78 -0.16 -0.37 4.80
CA GLY A 78 -1.58 -0.06 4.98
C GLY A 78 -2.34 -1.10 5.81
N ARG A 79 -1.84 -2.34 5.89
CA ARG A 79 -2.35 -3.37 6.82
C ARG A 79 -1.64 -3.33 8.16
N VAL A 80 -0.31 -3.32 8.14
CA VAL A 80 0.53 -3.34 9.35
C VAL A 80 0.19 -2.21 10.31
N ILE A 81 -0.22 -1.04 9.81
CA ILE A 81 -0.63 0.11 10.64
C ILE A 81 -1.73 -0.23 11.66
N GLN A 82 -2.52 -1.28 11.44
CA GLN A 82 -3.59 -1.69 12.36
C GLN A 82 -3.08 -2.39 13.63
N TRP A 83 -1.87 -2.95 13.62
CA TRP A 83 -1.30 -3.64 14.78
C TRP A 83 0.11 -3.18 15.16
N ASN A 84 0.85 -2.57 14.25
CA ASN A 84 2.21 -2.07 14.47
C ASN A 84 2.42 -0.72 13.76
N PRO A 85 1.77 0.36 14.23
CA PRO A 85 1.84 1.66 13.60
C PRO A 85 3.26 2.24 13.57
N ASP A 86 4.07 1.97 14.59
CA ASP A 86 5.43 2.50 14.70
C ASP A 86 6.34 2.02 13.56
N ARG A 87 6.10 0.81 13.02
CA ARG A 87 6.79 0.32 11.81
C ARG A 87 6.15 0.80 10.52
N ALA A 88 4.82 0.87 10.46
CA ALA A 88 4.09 1.19 9.22
C ALA A 88 4.13 2.67 8.83
N ILE A 89 4.02 3.58 9.81
CA ILE A 89 3.95 5.03 9.57
C ILE A 89 5.20 5.55 8.85
N PRO A 90 6.44 5.17 9.24
CA PRO A 90 7.63 5.58 8.50
C PRO A 90 7.60 5.13 7.03
N VAL A 91 7.07 3.94 6.72
CA VAL A 91 6.99 3.41 5.35
C VAL A 91 5.98 4.21 4.53
N LEU A 92 4.78 4.43 5.06
CA LEU A 92 3.73 5.23 4.41
C LEU A 92 4.18 6.70 4.24
N GLY A 93 4.83 7.27 5.26
CA GLY A 93 5.39 8.61 5.22
C GLY A 93 6.47 8.77 4.16
N ARG A 94 7.39 7.80 4.01
CA ARG A 94 8.39 7.80 2.93
C ARG A 94 7.75 7.75 1.54
N LEU A 95 6.70 6.94 1.34
CA LEU A 95 5.98 6.87 0.05
C LEU A 95 5.42 8.23 -0.40
N LEU A 96 5.15 9.15 0.53
CA LEU A 96 4.70 10.51 0.22
C LEU A 96 5.78 11.38 -0.45
N ILE A 97 7.06 11.14 -0.17
CA ILE A 97 8.17 12.04 -0.50
C ILE A 97 9.28 11.38 -1.32
N GLU A 98 9.39 10.05 -1.29
CA GLU A 98 10.46 9.36 -1.98
C GLU A 98 10.35 9.49 -3.52
N LYS A 99 11.50 9.37 -4.17
CA LYS A 99 11.57 9.24 -5.62
C LYS A 99 11.08 7.85 -5.98
N LEU A 100 9.85 7.79 -6.49
CA LEU A 100 9.27 6.57 -7.05
C LEU A 100 9.97 6.21 -8.37
N PRO A 101 9.93 4.93 -8.79
CA PRO A 101 10.61 4.46 -10.00
C PRO A 101 10.26 5.29 -11.24
N GLU A 102 11.24 5.51 -12.11
CA GLU A 102 11.08 6.40 -13.27
C GLU A 102 10.06 5.86 -14.27
N GLU A 103 9.97 4.54 -14.37
CA GLU A 103 8.99 3.80 -15.17
C GLU A 103 7.56 3.91 -14.65
N SER A 104 7.32 4.39 -13.43
CA SER A 104 5.97 4.64 -12.93
C SER A 104 5.39 5.88 -13.61
N ALA A 105 4.19 5.76 -14.19
CA ALA A 105 3.49 6.90 -14.79
C ALA A 105 3.15 7.98 -13.75
N PRO A 106 2.98 9.26 -14.13
CA PRO A 106 2.58 10.31 -13.19
C PRO A 106 1.32 9.97 -12.38
N VAL A 107 0.31 9.36 -13.03
CA VAL A 107 -0.94 8.92 -12.38
C VAL A 107 -0.69 7.81 -11.34
N GLU A 108 0.17 6.84 -11.65
CA GLU A 108 0.56 5.78 -10.72
C GLU A 108 1.24 6.36 -9.47
N ARG A 109 2.14 7.32 -9.65
CA ARG A 109 2.82 8.01 -8.54
C ARG A 109 1.84 8.81 -7.68
N MET A 110 0.88 9.48 -8.31
CA MET A 110 -0.20 10.18 -7.60
C MET A 110 -1.07 9.20 -6.80
N SER A 111 -1.43 8.06 -7.38
CA SER A 111 -2.23 7.03 -6.72
C SER A 111 -1.53 6.45 -5.48
N ILE A 112 -0.24 6.13 -5.58
CA ILE A 112 0.56 5.66 -4.44
C ILE A 112 0.54 6.68 -3.31
N ARG A 113 0.86 7.95 -3.63
CA ARG A 113 0.94 9.03 -2.63
C ARG A 113 -0.42 9.33 -2.02
N GLY A 114 -1.48 9.40 -2.82
CA GLY A 114 -2.84 9.63 -2.34
C GLY A 114 -3.32 8.51 -1.42
N THR A 115 -3.03 7.25 -1.76
CA THR A 115 -3.40 6.10 -0.92
C THR A 115 -2.60 6.07 0.38
N ALA A 116 -1.30 6.35 0.33
CA ALA A 116 -0.47 6.48 1.53
C ALA A 116 -0.97 7.60 2.45
N SER A 117 -1.31 8.76 1.88
CA SER A 117 -1.90 9.90 2.59
C SER A 117 -3.20 9.47 3.27
N SER A 118 -4.09 8.79 2.56
CA SER A 118 -5.37 8.33 3.10
C SER A 118 -5.21 7.36 4.29
N HIS A 119 -4.23 6.44 4.24
CA HIS A 119 -3.94 5.57 5.38
C HIS A 119 -3.47 6.36 6.60
N LEU A 120 -2.60 7.34 6.41
CA LEU A 120 -2.05 8.16 7.48
C LEU A 120 -3.10 9.13 8.04
N GLU A 121 -3.87 9.79 7.18
CA GLU A 121 -4.98 10.68 7.56
C GLU A 121 -5.99 9.93 8.42
N LYS A 122 -6.39 8.73 7.99
CA LYS A 122 -7.28 7.87 8.76
C LYS A 122 -6.69 7.50 10.12
N PHE A 123 -5.41 7.19 10.19
CA PHE A 123 -4.74 6.83 11.45
C PHE A 123 -4.67 8.02 12.42
N PHE A 124 -4.32 9.21 11.93
CA PHE A 124 -4.22 10.42 12.74
C PHE A 124 -5.56 11.14 12.97
N GLY A 125 -6.66 10.65 12.38
CA GLY A 125 -7.98 11.25 12.55
C GLY A 125 -8.18 12.55 11.78
N ILE A 126 -7.41 12.77 10.70
CA ILE A 126 -7.52 13.92 9.80
C ILE A 126 -8.71 13.70 8.86
N THR A 127 -9.67 14.61 8.84
CA THR A 127 -10.95 14.43 8.12
C THR A 127 -11.16 15.42 6.97
N ASN A 128 -10.33 16.45 6.87
CA ASN A 128 -10.45 17.51 5.85
C ASN A 128 -9.63 17.21 4.58
N PHE A 129 -8.92 16.08 4.55
CA PHE A 129 -8.03 15.64 3.47
C PHE A 129 -6.93 16.67 3.14
N ASP A 130 -6.53 17.49 4.12
CA ASP A 130 -5.39 18.38 3.98
C ASP A 130 -4.11 17.65 4.35
N ARG A 131 -3.33 17.29 3.32
CA ARG A 131 -2.03 16.64 3.48
C ARG A 131 -1.07 17.44 4.36
N ASN A 132 -1.22 18.76 4.45
CA ASN A 132 -0.37 19.57 5.33
C ASN A 132 -0.57 19.24 6.82
N GLU A 133 -1.71 18.66 7.20
CA GLU A 133 -1.94 18.19 8.57
C GLU A 133 -1.10 16.94 8.91
N LEU A 134 -0.53 16.25 7.92
CA LEU A 134 0.40 15.14 8.14
C LEU A 134 1.82 15.61 8.50
N ILE A 135 2.17 16.89 8.31
CA ILE A 135 3.54 17.38 8.51
C ILE A 135 3.98 17.20 9.96
N GLU A 136 3.21 17.73 10.93
CA GLU A 136 3.61 17.66 12.34
C GLU A 136 3.58 16.23 12.91
N PRO A 137 2.55 15.40 12.65
CA PRO A 137 2.55 14.02 13.11
C PRO A 137 3.72 13.18 12.56
N LEU A 138 4.10 13.39 11.29
CA LEU A 138 5.16 12.62 10.64
C LEU A 138 6.58 13.02 11.08
N LYS A 139 6.78 14.23 11.62
CA LYS A 139 8.07 14.62 12.23
C LYS A 139 8.46 13.74 13.41
N ALA A 140 7.48 13.26 14.19
CA ALA A 140 7.74 12.33 15.30
C ALA A 140 8.36 11.00 14.83
N TYR A 141 8.20 10.67 13.54
CA TYR A 141 8.75 9.50 12.88
C TYR A 141 9.96 9.80 12.00
N GLY A 142 10.52 11.01 12.09
CA GLY A 142 11.69 11.45 11.31
C GLY A 142 11.41 11.66 9.83
N ILE A 143 10.14 11.86 9.44
CA ILE A 143 9.73 12.10 8.06
C ILE A 143 9.43 13.59 7.87
N ASP A 144 10.23 14.25 7.02
CA ASP A 144 10.02 15.65 6.67
C ASP A 144 9.16 15.76 5.40
N VAL A 145 7.88 16.07 5.57
CA VAL A 145 6.94 16.23 4.46
C VAL A 145 6.92 17.69 4.02
N PRO A 146 7.24 18.00 2.74
CA PRO A 146 7.20 19.36 2.26
C PRO A 146 5.76 19.88 2.26
N ARG A 147 5.60 21.13 2.71
CA ARG A 147 4.32 21.83 2.68
C ARG A 147 3.84 22.00 1.24
N GLN A 148 2.61 21.60 0.96
CA GLN A 148 1.95 21.89 -0.31
C GLN A 148 1.32 23.27 -0.22
N THR A 149 1.77 24.18 -1.09
CA THR A 149 1.37 25.58 -1.04
C THR A 149 -0.06 25.82 -1.52
N GLU A 150 -0.64 24.97 -2.38
CA GLU A 150 -2.03 25.08 -2.87
C GLU A 150 -2.57 23.69 -3.27
N ARG A 151 -3.89 23.47 -3.20
CA ARG A 151 -4.56 22.26 -3.74
C ARG A 151 -4.44 22.26 -5.27
N PRO A 152 -3.67 21.37 -5.90
CA PRO A 152 -3.66 21.27 -7.35
C PRO A 152 -4.83 20.36 -7.75
N TRP A 153 -6.02 20.91 -7.92
CA TRP A 153 -7.11 20.19 -8.59
C TRP A 153 -7.87 21.13 -9.52
N PHE A 154 -7.18 21.57 -10.58
CA PHE A 154 -7.57 21.37 -11.98
C PHE A 154 -6.30 21.18 -12.81
#